data_AF-A0A2H0TGA1-F1
#
_entry.id   AF-A0A2H0TGA1-F1
#
_cell.length_a   1.000
_cell.length_b   1.000
_cell.length_c   1.000
_cell.angle_alpha   90.00
_cell.angle_beta   90.00
_cell.angle_gamma   90.00
#
_symmetry.space_group_name_H-M   'P 1'
#
loop_
_entity.id
_entity.type
_entity.pdbx_description
1 polymer ?
#
loop_
_entity_poly.entity_id
_entity_poly.type
_entity_poly.pdbx_seq_one_letter_code
_entity_poly.pdbx_strand_id
1 'polypeptide(L)'
;MNTSSKLTNYYHAARIATVASIALPLFASAQDIESILDTIQNILIQIIPILMILATVIFLWGVITYITAGGDEEKIKSGRTYMLWGIIALFVMVVIWGLVLVLENTFGIEREGIPEGPLP
;
A
#
# COMPACT_ATOMS: atom_id res chain seq x y z
N MET A 1 -38.87 34.99 35.53
CA MET A 1 -37.59 34.32 35.18
C MET A 1 -37.91 33.21 34.17
N ASN A 2 -37.16 33.16 33.08
CA ASN A 2 -37.54 32.63 31.76
C ASN A 2 -37.49 31.09 31.65
N THR A 3 -38.55 30.39 32.04
CA THR A 3 -38.64 28.91 31.93
C THR A 3 -38.92 28.43 30.50
N SER A 4 -39.67 29.19 29.70
CA SER A 4 -39.99 28.84 28.31
C SER A 4 -38.79 28.92 27.35
N SER A 5 -37.82 29.82 27.58
CA SER A 5 -36.58 29.85 26.78
C SER A 5 -35.64 28.66 27.04
N LYS A 6 -35.63 28.15 28.28
CA LYS A 6 -34.78 27.00 28.60
C LYS A 6 -35.28 25.75 27.89
N LEU A 7 -36.59 25.53 27.89
CA LEU A 7 -37.24 24.39 27.24
C LEU A 7 -37.01 24.37 25.72
N THR A 8 -37.10 25.54 25.08
CA THR A 8 -36.79 25.66 23.64
C THR A 8 -35.32 25.35 23.35
N ASN A 9 -34.38 25.85 24.14
CA ASN A 9 -32.96 25.53 23.97
C ASN A 9 -32.65 24.03 24.15
N TYR A 10 -33.27 23.36 25.13
CA TYR A 10 -33.12 21.92 25.31
C TYR A 10 -33.67 21.11 24.14
N TYR A 11 -34.77 21.53 23.53
CA TYR A 11 -35.32 20.86 22.35
C TYR A 11 -34.41 20.99 21.12
N HIS A 12 -33.76 22.15 20.92
CA HIS A 12 -32.78 22.32 19.85
C HIS A 12 -31.51 21.49 20.10
N ALA A 13 -31.02 21.46 21.34
CA ALA A 13 -29.91 20.59 21.72
C ALA A 13 -30.25 19.10 21.51
N ALA A 14 -31.47 18.68 21.86
CA ALA A 14 -31.95 17.32 21.63
C ALA A 14 -32.03 16.99 20.14
N ARG A 15 -32.49 17.92 19.30
CA ARG A 15 -32.51 17.74 17.84
C ARG A 15 -31.11 17.59 17.23
N ILE A 16 -30.16 18.43 17.64
CA ILE A 16 -28.77 18.33 17.19
C ILE A 16 -28.16 17.00 17.63
N ALA A 17 -28.42 16.57 18.88
CA ALA A 17 -27.97 15.28 19.38
C ALA A 17 -28.52 14.10 18.56
N THR A 18 -29.81 14.12 18.19
CA THR A 18 -30.40 13.04 17.37
C THR A 18 -29.82 12.96 15.96
N VAL A 19 -29.52 14.11 15.33
CA VAL A 19 -28.87 14.14 14.01
C VAL A 19 -27.42 13.65 14.11
N ALA A 20 -26.70 14.06 15.15
CA ALA A 20 -25.36 13.59 15.43
C ALA A 20 -25.33 12.07 15.67
N SER A 21 -26.28 11.50 16.42
CA SER A 21 -26.37 10.05 16.64
C SER A 21 -26.60 9.24 15.36
N ILE A 22 -27.21 9.83 14.32
CA ILE A 22 -27.39 9.18 13.01
C ILE A 22 -26.15 9.36 12.12
N ALA A 23 -25.43 10.47 12.27
CA ALA A 23 -24.25 10.77 11.48
C ALA A 23 -22.97 10.09 12.01
N LEU A 24 -22.81 9.95 13.33
CA LEU A 24 -21.64 9.33 13.98
C LEU A 24 -21.35 7.90 13.48
N PRO A 25 -22.33 7.01 13.26
CA PRO A 25 -22.10 5.69 12.69
C PRO A 25 -21.53 5.71 11.27
N LEU A 26 -21.81 6.75 10.48
CA LEU A 26 -21.27 6.89 9.12
C LEU A 26 -19.79 7.28 9.13
N PHE A 27 -19.36 8.04 10.13
CA PHE A 27 -17.94 8.35 10.34
C PHE A 27 -17.19 7.20 11.01
N ALA A 28 -17.84 6.47 11.92
CA ALA A 28 -17.29 5.25 12.51
C ALA A 28 -17.07 4.15 11.46
N SER A 29 -18.01 3.96 10.53
CA SER A 29 -17.85 2.98 9.45
C SER A 29 -16.82 3.40 8.40
N ALA A 30 -16.64 4.70 8.13
CA ALA A 30 -15.56 5.20 7.29
C ALA A 30 -14.18 4.93 7.91
N GLN A 31 -14.04 5.14 9.23
CA GLN A 31 -12.83 4.83 9.98
C GLN A 31 -12.47 3.33 9.93
N ASP A 32 -13.47 2.45 9.93
CA ASP A 32 -13.25 1.01 9.77
C ASP A 32 -12.73 0.64 8.36
N ILE A 33 -13.24 1.28 7.30
CA ILE A 33 -12.78 1.05 5.92
C ILE A 33 -11.34 1.56 5.73
N GLU A 34 -11.04 2.76 6.22
CA GLU A 34 -9.67 3.32 6.18
C GLU A 34 -8.71 2.43 6.95
N SER A 35 -9.09 1.96 8.15
CA SER A 35 -8.29 1.02 8.95
C SER A 35 -7.99 -0.30 8.23
N ILE A 36 -8.98 -0.87 7.52
CA ILE A 36 -8.78 -2.08 6.70
C ILE A 36 -7.82 -1.78 5.54
N LEU A 37 -7.99 -0.63 4.88
CA LEU A 37 -7.15 -0.24 3.74
C LEU A 37 -5.69 -0.02 4.17
N ASP A 38 -5.47 0.66 5.30
CA ASP A 38 -4.16 0.87 5.90
C ASP A 38 -3.52 -0.45 6.32
N THR A 39 -4.31 -1.37 6.89
CA THR A 39 -3.81 -2.70 7.27
C THR A 39 -3.36 -3.48 6.03
N ILE A 40 -4.15 -3.47 4.95
CA ILE A 40 -3.78 -4.12 3.69
C ILE A 40 -2.54 -3.46 3.09
N GLN A 41 -2.49 -2.12 3.06
CA GLN A 41 -1.36 -1.38 2.52
C GLN A 41 -0.07 -1.70 3.28
N ASN A 42 -0.11 -1.71 4.62
CA ASN A 42 1.04 -2.05 5.45
C ASN A 42 1.54 -3.47 5.21
N ILE A 43 0.64 -4.45 5.08
CA ILE A 43 1.00 -5.84 4.75
C ILE A 43 1.65 -5.92 3.35
N LEU A 44 1.08 -5.23 2.36
CA LEU A 44 1.61 -5.22 0.99
C LEU A 44 2.99 -4.57 0.93
N ILE A 45 3.19 -3.42 1.59
CA ILE A 45 4.49 -2.74 1.64
C ILE A 45 5.54 -3.61 2.32
N GLN A 46 5.16 -4.39 3.33
CA GLN A 46 6.09 -5.29 4.03
C GLN A 46 6.45 -6.55 3.22
N ILE A 47 5.52 -7.10 2.43
CA ILE A 47 5.76 -8.35 1.68
C ILE A 47 6.51 -8.14 0.36
N ILE A 48 6.32 -6.99 -0.30
CA ILE A 48 6.99 -6.64 -1.57
C ILE A 48 8.52 -6.78 -1.51
N PRO A 49 9.25 -6.21 -0.52
CA PRO A 49 10.72 -6.34 -0.46
C PRO A 49 11.17 -7.79 -0.25
N ILE A 50 10.39 -8.60 0.47
CA ILE A 50 10.68 -10.04 0.65
C ILE A 50 10.56 -10.77 -0.69
N LEU A 51 9.50 -10.49 -1.45
CA LEU A 51 9.31 -11.03 -2.80
C LEU A 51 10.42 -10.56 -3.76
N MET A 52 10.92 -9.33 -3.64
CA MET A 52 12.03 -8.82 -4.46
C MET A 52 13.32 -9.61 -4.24
N ILE A 53 13.64 -9.91 -2.97
CA ILE A 53 14.81 -10.74 -2.63
C ILE A 53 14.62 -12.14 -3.22
N LEU A 54 13.45 -12.74 -3.03
CA LEU A 54 13.15 -14.08 -3.54
C LEU A 54 13.23 -14.15 -5.07
N ALA A 55 12.66 -13.16 -5.77
CA ALA A 55 12.72 -13.06 -7.22
C ALA A 55 14.17 -12.95 -7.72
N THR A 56 14.99 -12.14 -7.04
CA THR A 56 16.42 -12.00 -7.36
C THR A 56 17.17 -13.32 -7.17
N VAL A 57 16.87 -14.06 -6.09
CA VAL A 57 17.47 -15.39 -5.84
C VAL A 57 17.10 -16.39 -6.93
N ILE A 58 15.82 -16.45 -7.33
CA ILE A 58 15.35 -17.35 -8.41
C ILE A 58 16.01 -16.96 -9.74
N PHE A 59 16.10 -15.67 -10.03
CA PHE A 59 16.78 -15.15 -11.22
C PHE A 59 18.25 -15.58 -11.25
N LEU A 60 19.00 -15.37 -10.16
CA LEU A 60 20.40 -15.79 -10.04
C LEU A 60 20.55 -17.32 -10.14
N TRP A 61 19.64 -18.09 -9.55
CA TRP A 61 19.64 -19.54 -9.68
C TRP A 61 19.46 -20.00 -11.13
N GLY A 62 18.58 -19.33 -11.88
CA GLY A 62 18.41 -19.53 -13.31
C GLY A 62 19.67 -19.24 -14.10
N VAL A 63 20.36 -18.13 -13.81
CA VAL A 63 21.63 -17.75 -14.45
C VAL A 63 22.72 -18.77 -14.16
N ILE A 64 22.90 -19.16 -12.90
CA ILE A 64 23.90 -20.17 -12.51
C ILE A 64 23.62 -21.50 -13.21
N THR A 65 22.36 -21.94 -13.23
CA THR A 65 21.96 -23.19 -13.90
C THR A 65 22.21 -23.12 -15.41
N TYR A 66 21.93 -21.97 -16.04
CA TYR A 66 22.16 -21.77 -17.46
C TYR A 66 23.64 -21.79 -17.84
N ILE A 67 24.49 -21.11 -17.05
CA ILE A 67 25.94 -21.05 -17.29
C ILE A 67 26.61 -22.39 -17.03
N THR A 68 26.20 -23.10 -15.98
CA THR A 68 26.79 -24.40 -15.58
C THR A 68 26.24 -25.59 -16.38
N ALA A 69 25.28 -25.36 -17.29
CA ALA A 69 24.67 -26.41 -18.08
C ALA A 69 25.65 -27.12 -19.03
N GLY A 70 26.73 -26.46 -19.47
CA GLY A 70 27.83 -27.14 -20.17
C GLY A 70 27.44 -27.90 -21.46
N GLY A 71 26.33 -27.53 -22.11
CA GLY A 71 25.80 -28.21 -23.30
C GLY A 71 24.68 -29.22 -23.04
N ASP A 72 24.30 -29.45 -21.79
CA ASP A 72 23.11 -30.22 -21.40
C ASP A 72 21.84 -29.42 -21.75
N GLU A 73 21.14 -29.84 -22.80
CA GLU A 73 19.93 -29.16 -23.30
C GLU A 73 18.82 -29.03 -22.23
N GLU A 74 18.72 -29.98 -21.31
CA GLU A 74 17.68 -29.99 -20.28
C GLU A 74 17.96 -28.92 -19.22
N LYS A 75 19.22 -28.79 -18.80
CA LYS A 75 19.67 -27.74 -17.88
C LYS A 75 19.62 -26.36 -18.52
N ILE A 76 19.96 -26.25 -19.80
CA ILE A 76 19.83 -25.00 -20.57
C ILE A 76 18.37 -24.54 -20.60
N LYS A 77 17.44 -25.46 -20.90
CA LYS A 77 16.00 -25.15 -20.96
C LYS A 77 15.44 -24.75 -19.59
N SER A 78 15.85 -25.47 -18.54
CA SER A 78 15.44 -25.19 -17.16
C SER A 78 15.99 -23.86 -16.66
N GLY A 79 17.29 -23.60 -16.84
CA GLY A 79 17.93 -22.33 -16.49
C GLY A 79 17.31 -21.14 -17.22
N ARG A 80 17.02 -21.27 -18.52
CA ARG A 80 16.30 -20.24 -19.30
C ARG A 80 14.92 -19.96 -18.73
N THR A 81 14.19 -21.00 -18.34
CA THR A 81 12.86 -20.84 -17.75
C THR A 81 12.94 -20.06 -16.44
N TYR A 82 13.84 -20.44 -15.52
CA TYR A 82 14.02 -19.72 -14.26
C TYR A 82 14.47 -18.26 -14.46
N MET A 83 15.35 -18.00 -15.43
CA MET A 83 15.74 -16.62 -15.78
C MET A 83 14.54 -15.80 -16.27
N LEU A 84 13.69 -16.36 -17.14
CA LEU A 84 12.51 -15.68 -17.65
C LEU A 84 11.51 -15.36 -16.53
N TRP A 85 11.23 -16.33 -15.65
CA TRP A 85 10.36 -16.11 -14.49
C TRP A 85 10.91 -15.03 -13.55
N GLY A 86 12.23 -15.04 -13.31
CA GLY A 86 12.91 -14.00 -12.54
C GLY A 86 12.80 -12.61 -13.18
N ILE A 87 13.05 -12.51 -14.48
CA ILE A 87 12.96 -11.24 -15.23
C ILE A 87 11.52 -10.69 -15.20
N ILE A 88 10.52 -11.55 -15.41
CA ILE A 88 9.11 -11.13 -15.40
C ILE A 88 8.73 -10.59 -14.02
N ALA A 89 9.14 -11.27 -12.94
CA ALA A 89 8.87 -10.82 -11.58
C ALA A 89 9.52 -9.45 -11.30
N LEU A 90 10.80 -9.29 -11.65
CA LEU A 90 11.53 -8.03 -11.48
C LEU A 90 10.92 -6.90 -12.32
N PHE A 91 10.53 -7.20 -13.57
CA PHE A 91 9.90 -6.23 -14.46
C PHE A 91 8.59 -5.70 -13.89
N VAL A 92 7.70 -6.59 -13.44
CA VAL A 92 6.42 -6.18 -12.84
C VAL A 92 6.64 -5.31 -11.60
N MET A 93 7.60 -5.64 -10.75
CA MET A 93 7.94 -4.84 -9.58
C MET A 93 8.38 -3.42 -9.96
N VAL A 94 9.32 -3.29 -10.90
CA VAL A 94 9.80 -1.98 -11.37
C VAL A 94 8.68 -1.16 -12.00
N VAL A 95 7.81 -1.80 -12.80
CA VAL A 95 6.68 -1.13 -13.44
C VAL A 95 5.67 -0.62 -12.42
N ILE A 96 5.36 -1.38 -11.37
CA ILE A 96 4.44 -0.92 -10.31
C ILE A 96 5.00 0.31 -9.61
N TRP A 97 6.28 0.30 -9.21
CA TRP A 97 6.92 1.46 -8.58
C TRP A 97 6.98 2.68 -9.51
N GLY A 98 7.30 2.46 -10.79
CA GLY A 98 7.28 3.52 -11.80
C GLY A 98 5.88 4.12 -11.99
N LEU A 99 4.85 3.28 -12.01
CA LEU A 99 3.47 3.73 -12.11
C LEU A 99 3.04 4.51 -10.87
N VAL A 100 3.36 4.02 -9.66
CA VAL A 100 3.09 4.72 -8.40
C VAL A 100 3.74 6.10 -8.41
N LEU A 101 5.01 6.20 -8.81
CA LEU A 101 5.72 7.47 -8.90
C LEU A 101 5.03 8.44 -9.89
N VAL A 102 4.59 7.95 -11.05
CA VAL A 102 3.86 8.79 -12.02
C VAL A 102 2.53 9.26 -11.44
N LEU A 103 1.80 8.39 -10.73
CA LEU A 103 0.54 8.75 -10.09
C LEU A 103 0.75 9.79 -8.98
N GLU A 104 1.75 9.62 -8.12
CA GLU A 104 2.12 10.58 -7.06
C GLU A 104 2.42 11.96 -7.65
N ASN A 105 3.24 12.02 -8.70
CA ASN A 105 3.59 13.25 -9.40
C ASN A 105 2.38 13.90 -10.10
N THR A 106 1.43 13.10 -10.59
CA THR A 106 0.26 13.60 -11.30
C THR A 106 -0.79 14.17 -10.36
N PHE A 107 -0.98 13.57 -9.18
CA PHE A 107 -1.94 14.03 -8.18
C PHE A 107 -1.36 15.04 -7.18
N GLY A 108 -0.09 15.43 -7.34
CA GLY A 108 0.56 16.42 -6.48
C GLY A 108 0.66 15.95 -5.03
N ILE A 109 0.73 14.64 -4.81
CA ILE A 109 0.94 14.06 -3.48
C ILE A 109 2.45 14.19 -3.21
N GLU A 110 2.88 15.38 -2.83
CA GLU A 110 4.20 15.56 -2.22
C GLU A 110 4.18 14.72 -0.95
N ARG A 111 4.98 13.65 -0.94
CA ARG A 111 5.33 13.01 0.33
C ARG A 111 6.02 14.10 1.12
N GLU A 112 5.35 14.61 2.16
CA GLU A 112 5.96 15.48 3.15
C GLU A 112 7.12 14.69 3.74
N GLY A 113 8.28 14.89 3.13
CA GLY A 113 9.49 14.19 3.44
C GLY A 113 9.86 14.56 4.87
N ILE A 114 10.00 13.54 5.70
CA ILE A 114 10.99 13.44 6.78
C ILE A 114 11.54 14.80 7.22
N PRO A 115 11.12 15.33 8.39
CA PRO A 115 11.71 16.52 8.96
C PRO A 115 13.24 16.36 8.97
N GLU A 116 13.92 17.09 8.11
CA GLU A 116 15.37 17.18 8.14
C GLU A 116 15.72 17.75 9.51
N GLY A 117 16.35 16.93 10.35
CA GLY A 117 16.68 17.29 11.72
C GLY A 117 17.43 18.63 11.76
N PRO A 118 17.22 19.47 12.79
CA PRO A 118 17.87 20.77 12.88
C PRO A 118 19.38 20.68 12.65
N LEU A 119 19.87 21.41 11.65
CA LEU A 119 21.31 21.57 11.42
C LEU A 119 21.93 22.37 12.60
N PRO A 120 23.16 22.03 13.03
CA PRO A 120 23.83 22.66 14.18
C PRO A 120 24.13 24.15 13.98
#